data_AF-A0A5C4YBJ9-F1
#
_entry.id   AF-A0A5C4YBJ9-F1
#
_cell.length_a   1.000
_cell.length_b   1.000
_cell.length_c   1.000
_cell.angle_alpha   90.00
_cell.angle_beta   90.00
_cell.angle_gamma   90.00
#
_symmetry.space_group_name_H-M   'P 1'
#
loop_
_entity.id
_entity.type
_entity.pdbx_description
1 polymer ?
#
loop_
_entity_poly.entity_id
_entity_poly.type
_entity_poly.pdbx_seq_one_letter_code
_entity_poly.pdbx_strand_id
1 'polypeptide(L)'
;LGGFILPGIANYRKIYAHISPRLKHEFNTQISLDAFPQKTSDALSYGVFKSIYLLIKDAAQNKKLYFTGGDGQFLANYFDYAIYDKLLIFRGMKKIIQENPNLLF
;
A
#
# COMPACT_ATOMS: atom_id res chain seq x y z
N LEU A 1 12.69 9.88 -12.74
CA LEU A 1 12.46 9.61 -11.30
C LEU A 1 12.02 8.15 -11.19
N GLY A 2 12.78 7.34 -10.48
CA GLY A 2 12.54 5.89 -10.31
C GLY A 2 11.50 5.60 -9.22
N GLY A 3 11.56 4.40 -8.65
CA GLY A 3 10.68 3.97 -7.57
C GLY A 3 11.31 2.87 -6.71
N PHE A 4 10.53 2.38 -5.75
CA PHE A 4 10.92 1.30 -4.85
C PHE A 4 9.80 0.26 -4.73
N ILE A 5 10.16 -0.93 -4.23
CA ILE A 5 9.23 -2.04 -4.03
C ILE A 5 9.27 -2.45 -2.56
N LEU A 6 8.10 -2.65 -1.98
CA LEU A 6 7.92 -3.16 -0.62
C LEU A 6 7.20 -4.52 -0.66
N PRO A 7 7.38 -5.38 0.36
CA PRO A 7 6.51 -6.54 0.54
C PRO A 7 5.04 -6.13 0.62
N GLY A 8 4.15 -6.93 0.01
CA GLY A 8 2.71 -6.78 0.23
C GLY A 8 2.32 -7.08 1.68
N ILE A 9 1.19 -6.53 2.15
CA ILE A 9 0.73 -6.66 3.55
C ILE A 9 0.65 -8.13 3.99
N ALA A 10 0.12 -9.01 3.12
CA ALA A 10 0.05 -10.45 3.40
C ALA A 10 1.44 -11.10 3.61
N ASN A 11 2.47 -10.63 2.92
CA ASN A 11 3.84 -11.15 3.07
C ASN A 11 4.50 -10.65 4.36
N TYR A 12 4.21 -9.42 4.81
CA TYR A 12 4.62 -8.98 6.15
C TYR A 12 4.06 -9.90 7.25
N ARG A 13 2.79 -10.28 7.16
CA ARG A 13 2.20 -11.23 8.12
C ARG A 13 2.91 -12.60 8.07
N LYS A 14 3.20 -13.11 6.88
CA LYS A 14 3.91 -14.39 6.69
C LYS A 14 5.32 -14.35 7.27
N ILE A 15 6.10 -13.30 7.01
CA ILE A 15 7.49 -13.22 7.48
C ILE A 15 7.53 -13.09 9.01
N TYR A 16 6.63 -12.33 9.64
CA TYR A 16 6.56 -12.28 11.11
C TYR A 16 6.23 -13.65 11.72
N ALA A 17 5.24 -14.35 11.18
CA ALA A 17 4.90 -15.69 11.63
C ALA A 17 6.05 -16.70 11.43
N HIS A 18 6.86 -16.52 10.39
CA HIS A 18 8.07 -17.31 10.15
C HIS A 18 9.19 -17.01 11.14
N ILE A 19 9.40 -15.74 11.50
CA ILE A 19 10.43 -15.32 12.46
C ILE A 19 10.16 -15.92 13.85
N SER A 20 8.91 -15.87 14.31
CA SER A 20 8.53 -16.47 15.60
C SER A 20 7.03 -16.72 15.69
N PRO A 21 6.59 -17.84 16.29
CA PRO A 21 5.19 -18.07 16.62
C PRO A 21 4.58 -16.97 17.49
N ARG A 22 5.39 -16.29 18.32
CA ARG A 22 4.95 -15.16 19.16
C ARG A 22 4.60 -13.90 18.36
N LEU A 23 4.95 -13.84 17.08
CA LEU A 23 4.64 -12.74 16.17
C LEU A 23 3.53 -13.10 15.17
N LYS A 24 2.96 -14.31 15.28
CA LYS A 24 1.86 -14.76 14.44
C LYS A 24 0.55 -14.10 14.89
N HIS A 25 0.33 -12.87 14.44
CA HIS A 25 -0.87 -12.10 14.70
C HIS A 25 -1.49 -11.60 13.39
N GLU A 26 -2.81 -11.40 13.41
CA GLU A 26 -3.47 -10.58 12.40
C GLU A 26 -3.15 -9.10 12.61
N PHE A 27 -3.15 -8.33 11.53
CA PHE A 27 -2.94 -6.89 11.62
C PHE A 27 -4.24 -6.16 11.96
N ASN A 28 -4.13 -5.26 12.93
CA ASN A 28 -5.17 -4.33 13.32
C ASN A 28 -5.19 -3.16 12.32
N THR A 29 -6.14 -3.17 11.38
CA THR A 29 -6.29 -2.13 10.35
C THR A 29 -6.87 -0.82 10.88
N GLN A 30 -7.32 -0.79 12.14
CA GLN A 30 -7.86 0.39 12.82
C GLN A 30 -6.86 0.99 13.84
N ILE A 31 -5.58 0.61 13.74
CA ILE A 31 -4.54 1.11 14.65
C ILE A 31 -4.31 2.61 14.44
N SER A 32 -4.12 3.36 15.54
CA SER A 32 -3.65 4.74 15.44
C SER A 32 -2.20 4.77 14.96
N LEU A 33 -1.92 5.59 13.95
CA LEU A 33 -0.56 5.84 13.49
C LEU A 33 0.13 6.95 14.30
N ASP A 34 -0.58 7.64 15.20
CA ASP A 34 -0.06 8.81 15.93
C ASP A 34 0.17 8.53 17.42
N ALA A 35 -0.03 7.28 17.85
CA ALA A 35 0.23 6.83 19.21
C ALA A 35 1.10 5.57 19.21
N PHE A 36 1.95 5.42 20.23
CA PHE A 36 2.77 4.22 20.36
C PHE A 36 1.93 2.99 20.76
N PRO A 37 2.17 1.83 20.13
CA PRO A 37 1.44 0.60 20.41
C PRO A 37 1.81 0.01 21.77
N GLN A 38 0.83 -0.58 22.46
CA GLN A 38 0.99 -1.11 23.83
C GLN A 38 0.94 -2.65 23.91
N LYS A 39 0.76 -3.33 22.77
CA LYS A 39 0.73 -4.80 22.66
C LYS A 39 1.35 -5.25 21.34
N THR A 40 1.87 -6.48 21.31
CA THR A 40 2.60 -7.03 20.16
C THR A 40 1.82 -6.94 18.85
N SER A 41 0.54 -7.31 18.83
CA SER A 41 -0.28 -7.25 17.61
C SER A 41 -0.33 -5.84 16.99
N ASP A 42 -0.47 -4.82 17.85
CA ASP A 42 -0.51 -3.43 17.44
C ASP A 42 0.88 -2.94 17.06
N ALA A 43 1.93 -3.42 17.72
CA ALA A 43 3.32 -3.11 17.37
C ALA A 43 3.67 -3.59 15.96
N LEU A 44 3.22 -4.80 15.58
CA LEU A 44 3.41 -5.32 14.24
C LEU A 44 2.61 -4.52 13.21
N SER A 45 1.34 -4.22 13.51
CA SER A 45 0.46 -3.45 12.63
C SER A 45 1.00 -2.03 12.41
N TYR A 46 1.39 -1.35 13.49
CA TYR A 46 1.98 -0.02 13.48
C TYR A 46 3.28 -0.01 12.69
N GLY A 47 4.19 -0.96 12.92
CA GLY A 47 5.45 -1.05 12.20
C GLY A 47 5.27 -1.17 10.68
N VAL A 48 4.33 -2.01 10.24
CA VAL A 48 4.04 -2.19 8.82
C VAL A 48 3.36 -0.96 8.22
N PHE A 49 2.27 -0.49 8.82
CA PHE A 49 1.47 0.58 8.22
C PHE A 49 2.14 1.95 8.34
N LYS A 50 2.78 2.28 9.47
CA LYS A 50 3.50 3.56 9.62
C LYS A 50 4.71 3.64 8.68
N SER A 51 5.45 2.55 8.48
CA SER A 51 6.60 2.55 7.57
C SER A 51 6.18 2.76 6.11
N ILE A 52 5.14 2.06 5.64
CA ILE A 52 4.56 2.27 4.31
C ILE A 52 4.06 3.72 4.17
N TYR A 53 3.30 4.22 5.15
CA TYR A 53 2.79 5.59 5.17
C TYR A 53 3.91 6.62 5.04
N LEU A 54 4.95 6.51 5.86
CA LEU A 54 6.06 7.47 5.87
C LEU A 54 6.86 7.43 4.57
N LEU A 55 7.12 6.24 4.02
CA LEU A 55 7.81 6.09 2.73
C LEU A 55 7.03 6.73 1.58
N ILE A 56 5.71 6.52 1.52
CA ILE A 56 4.87 7.14 0.50
C ILE A 56 4.82 8.66 0.71
N LYS A 57 4.64 9.12 1.94
CA LYS A 57 4.58 10.55 2.28
C LYS A 57 5.85 11.28 1.85
N ASP A 58 7.01 10.73 2.19
CA ASP A 58 8.32 11.29 1.84
C ASP A 58 8.53 11.33 0.32
N ALA A 59 8.24 10.22 -0.37
CA ALA A 59 8.39 10.13 -1.82
C ALA A 59 7.42 11.03 -2.61
N ALA A 60 6.22 11.28 -2.06
CA ALA A 60 5.20 12.07 -2.74
C ALA A 60 5.55 13.55 -2.81
N GLN A 61 6.23 14.11 -1.80
CA GLN A 61 6.59 15.55 -1.74
C GLN A 61 5.44 16.49 -2.14
N ASN A 62 4.24 16.25 -1.60
CA ASN A 62 2.98 16.96 -1.90
C ASN A 62 2.38 16.75 -3.31
N LYS A 63 2.90 15.81 -4.11
CA LYS A 63 2.27 15.42 -5.37
C LYS A 63 1.00 14.61 -5.13
N LYS A 64 0.08 14.69 -6.08
CA LYS A 64 -1.14 13.89 -6.10
C LYS A 64 -0.82 12.41 -6.11
N LEU A 65 -1.45 11.67 -5.21
CA LEU A 65 -1.25 10.23 -5.07
C LEU A 65 -2.33 9.46 -5.83
N TYR A 66 -1.90 8.45 -6.57
CA TYR A 66 -2.78 7.47 -7.22
C TYR A 66 -2.50 6.09 -6.62
N PHE A 67 -3.54 5.48 -6.06
CA PHE A 67 -3.50 4.14 -5.49
C PHE A 67 -4.30 3.17 -6.37
N THR A 68 -3.84 1.93 -6.45
CA THR A 68 -4.55 0.82 -7.10
C THR A 68 -4.21 -0.49 -6.38
N GLY A 69 -4.75 -1.62 -6.85
CA GLY A 69 -4.55 -2.94 -6.24
C GLY A 69 -5.51 -3.22 -5.08
N GLY A 70 -5.39 -4.42 -4.50
CA GLY A 70 -6.31 -4.94 -3.49
C GLY A 70 -6.29 -4.13 -2.18
N ASP A 71 -5.10 -3.82 -1.69
CA ASP A 71 -4.90 -3.03 -0.46
C ASP A 71 -4.88 -1.51 -0.71
N GLY A 72 -5.03 -1.09 -1.98
CA GLY A 72 -4.84 0.31 -2.39
C GLY A 72 -5.85 1.27 -1.76
N GLN A 73 -7.12 0.88 -1.66
CA GLN A 73 -8.16 1.71 -1.04
C GLN A 73 -7.88 1.91 0.45
N PHE A 74 -7.44 0.85 1.14
CA PHE A 74 -7.08 0.92 2.55
C PHE A 74 -5.92 1.90 2.78
N LEU A 75 -4.86 1.81 1.98
CA LEU A 75 -3.71 2.71 2.10
C LEU A 75 -4.03 4.16 1.70
N ALA A 76 -4.89 4.35 0.70
CA ALA A 76 -5.30 5.68 0.25
C ALA A 76 -6.00 6.47 1.37
N ASN A 77 -6.71 5.79 2.28
CA ASN A 77 -7.42 6.43 3.39
C ASN A 77 -6.50 7.13 4.40
N TYR A 78 -5.18 6.89 4.37
CA TYR A 78 -4.22 7.62 5.21
C TYR A 78 -3.82 9.01 4.64
N PHE A 79 -4.33 9.38 3.46
CA PHE A 79 -3.91 10.59 2.75
C PHE A 79 -5.11 11.40 2.25
N ASP A 80 -5.16 12.69 2.60
CA ASP A 80 -6.29 13.58 2.27
C ASP A 80 -6.48 13.82 0.76
N TYR A 81 -5.40 13.75 -0.02
CA TYR A 81 -5.40 14.04 -1.47
C TYR A 81 -4.98 12.82 -2.31
N ALA A 82 -5.50 11.66 -1.95
CA ALA A 82 -5.29 10.41 -2.69
C ALA A 82 -6.50 10.04 -3.57
N ILE A 83 -6.22 9.53 -4.76
CA ILE A 83 -7.22 8.90 -5.63
C ILE A 83 -6.99 7.40 -5.61
N TYR A 84 -7.99 6.63 -5.21
CA TYR A 84 -8.03 5.21 -5.49
C TYR A 84 -8.69 4.93 -6.84
N ASP A 85 -7.98 4.25 -7.73
CA ASP A 85 -8.49 3.77 -9.01
C ASP A 85 -8.19 2.29 -9.18
N LYS A 86 -9.20 1.45 -8.96
CA LYS A 86 -9.10 -0.01 -9.12
C LYS A 86 -8.74 -0.43 -10.56
N LEU A 87 -9.04 0.41 -11.54
CA LEU A 87 -8.84 0.12 -12.96
C LEU A 87 -7.63 0.86 -13.54
N LEU A 88 -6.74 1.42 -12.71
CA LEU A 88 -5.59 2.22 -13.15
C LEU A 88 -4.76 1.52 -14.24
N ILE A 89 -4.47 0.23 -14.04
CA ILE A 89 -3.74 -0.60 -15.00
C ILE A 89 -4.52 -0.73 -16.31
N PHE A 90 -5.82 -1.05 -16.23
CA PHE A 90 -6.68 -1.21 -17.41
C PHE A 90 -6.88 0.09 -18.19
N ARG A 91 -6.89 1.24 -17.52
CA ARG A 91 -6.90 2.54 -18.21
C ARG A 91 -5.62 2.74 -19.01
N GLY A 92 -4.47 2.37 -18.46
CA GLY A 92 -3.20 2.34 -19.18
C GLY A 92 -3.26 1.44 -20.41
N MET A 93 -3.74 0.20 -20.25
CA MET A 93 -3.91 -0.73 -21.36
C MET A 93 -4.84 -0.18 -22.45
N LYS A 94 -6.00 0.36 -22.06
CA LYS A 94 -6.98 0.98 -22.98
C LYS A 94 -6.36 2.15 -23.74
N LYS A 95 -5.58 2.99 -23.06
CA LYS A 95 -4.87 4.11 -23.68
C LYS A 95 -3.92 3.63 -24.79
N ILE A 96 -3.12 2.59 -24.53
CA ILE A 96 -2.20 2.03 -25.53
C ILE A 96 -2.95 1.51 -26.76
N ILE A 97 -4.06 0.80 -26.57
CA ILE A 97 -4.89 0.30 -27.68
C ILE A 97 -5.47 1.47 -28.51
N GLN A 98 -5.93 2.54 -27.84
CA GLN A 98 -6.49 3.72 -28.51
C GLN A 98 -5.43 4.52 -29.28
N GLU A 99 -4.22 4.61 -28.75
CA GLU A 99 -3.08 5.28 -29.41
C GLU A 99 -2.46 4.43 -30.53
N ASN A 100 -2.73 3.12 -30.54
CA ASN A 100 -2.21 2.18 -31.54
C ASN A 100 -3.35 1.28 -32.07
N PRO A 101 -4.32 1.83 -32.85
CA PRO A 101 -5.49 1.06 -33.31
C PRO A 101 -5.16 -0.18 -34.14
N ASN A 102 -3.99 -0.18 -34.80
CA ASN A 102 -3.47 -1.30 -35.58
C ASN A 102 -3.15 -2.55 -34.72
N LEU A 103 -3.18 -2.47 -33.39
CA LEU A 103 -3.07 -3.66 -32.53
C LEU A 103 -4.33 -4.53 -32.56
N LEU A 104 -5.46 -4.01 -33.07
CA LEU A 104 -6.75 -4.70 -33.14
C LEU A 104 -7.03 -5.31 -34.51
N PHE A 105 -6.16 -5.10 -35.50
CA PHE A 105 -6.30 -5.55 -36.89
C PHE A 105 -4.98 -6.09 -37.42
#